data_AF-A0A935ESD3-F1
#
_entry.id   AF-A0A935ESD3-F1
#
_cell.length_a   1.000
_cell.length_b   1.000
_cell.length_c   1.000
_cell.angle_alpha   90.00
_cell.angle_beta   90.00
_cell.angle_gamma   90.00
#
_symmetry.space_group_name_H-M   'P 1'
#
loop_
_entity.id
_entity.type
_entity.pdbx_description
1 polymer ?
#
loop_
_entity_poly.entity_id
_entity_poly.type
_entity_poly.pdbx_seq_one_letter_code
_entity_poly.pdbx_strand_id
1 'polypeptide(L)'
;MKFNTPINFTLLTDLLKSYGDVDEIVFKSHSSLDEHRIAEICRESGRLSGHLQLHHPGRNAIEIAAQLGISVQKDTWEIAAGKVIYFGECSHNPSVIRLNAGIIRQLSELMNQWAGESERQWFSEDKILDVAAAHELYHLIEHHVHGPAAELGAHSFARQFTGLPFSPLLYHVLLSHLSKGEGFKYK
;
A
#
# COMPACT_ATOMS: atom_id res chain seq x y z
N MET A 1 -11.89 0.75 -6.10
CA MET A 1 -11.80 -0.51 -6.88
C MET A 1 -12.22 -1.67 -5.98
N LYS A 2 -13.05 -2.62 -6.43
CA LYS A 2 -13.34 -3.86 -5.68
C LYS A 2 -12.46 -4.96 -6.23
N PHE A 3 -11.51 -5.44 -5.45
CA PHE A 3 -10.69 -6.60 -5.79
C PHE A 3 -11.58 -7.85 -5.64
N ASN A 4 -11.93 -8.48 -6.77
CA ASN A 4 -13.00 -9.49 -6.84
C ASN A 4 -12.50 -10.94 -6.79
N THR A 5 -11.23 -11.20 -6.48
CA THR A 5 -10.73 -12.57 -6.36
C THR A 5 -10.95 -13.04 -4.91
N PRO A 6 -11.82 -14.03 -4.64
CA PRO A 6 -11.92 -14.66 -3.34
C PRO A 6 -10.67 -15.49 -3.13
N ILE A 7 -9.66 -14.85 -2.59
CA ILE A 7 -8.39 -15.46 -2.29
C ILE A 7 -8.56 -16.23 -0.96
N ASN A 8 -8.58 -17.56 -1.03
CA ASN A 8 -8.78 -18.44 0.11
C ASN A 8 -7.41 -18.96 0.59
N PHE A 9 -6.60 -18.08 1.18
CA PHE A 9 -5.31 -18.48 1.76
C PHE A 9 -5.45 -18.80 3.25
N THR A 10 -4.93 -19.95 3.65
CA THR A 10 -4.85 -20.35 5.06
C THR A 10 -3.56 -19.90 5.75
N LEU A 11 -2.51 -19.55 5.02
CA LEU A 11 -1.18 -19.22 5.56
C LEU A 11 -0.64 -17.88 5.02
N LEU A 12 0.01 -17.11 5.88
CA LEU A 12 0.67 -15.85 5.52
C LEU A 12 1.82 -16.02 4.51
N THR A 13 2.55 -17.13 4.58
CA THR A 13 3.66 -17.44 3.67
C THR A 13 3.20 -17.58 2.22
N ASP A 14 2.03 -18.16 1.99
CA ASP A 14 1.44 -18.29 0.64
C ASP A 14 1.04 -16.93 0.08
N LEU A 15 0.49 -16.06 0.93
CA LEU A 15 0.20 -14.66 0.62
C LEU A 15 1.49 -13.92 0.24
N LEU A 16 2.50 -13.96 1.10
CA LEU A 16 3.79 -13.29 0.86
C LEU A 16 4.44 -13.76 -0.45
N LYS A 17 4.37 -15.06 -0.76
CA LYS A 17 4.86 -15.58 -2.03
C LYS A 17 4.06 -15.05 -3.22
N SER A 18 2.74 -15.04 -3.13
CA SER A 18 1.85 -14.62 -4.22
C SER A 18 1.96 -13.12 -4.51
N TYR A 19 2.11 -12.30 -3.47
CA TYR A 19 2.29 -10.85 -3.60
C TYR A 19 3.77 -10.45 -3.73
N GLY A 20 4.70 -11.38 -3.54
CA GLY A 20 6.14 -11.17 -3.67
C GLY A 20 6.65 -11.17 -5.11
N ASP A 21 5.85 -11.67 -6.06
CA ASP A 21 6.20 -11.66 -7.49
C ASP A 21 6.30 -10.23 -8.05
N VAL A 22 6.73 -10.07 -9.30
CA VAL A 22 6.78 -8.76 -9.97
C VAL A 22 5.38 -8.14 -10.08
N ASP A 23 5.31 -6.82 -9.98
CA ASP A 23 4.03 -6.09 -9.90
C ASP A 23 3.11 -6.40 -11.09
N GLU A 24 3.67 -6.60 -12.29
CA GLU A 24 2.90 -6.93 -13.49
C GLU A 24 2.08 -8.22 -13.33
N ILE A 25 2.68 -9.27 -12.73
CA ILE A 25 2.01 -10.55 -12.48
C ILE A 25 0.92 -10.38 -11.41
N VAL A 26 1.27 -9.71 -10.32
CA VAL A 26 0.32 -9.44 -9.22
C VAL A 26 -0.87 -8.64 -9.76
N PHE A 27 -0.62 -7.56 -10.50
CA PHE A 27 -1.67 -6.68 -10.99
C PHE A 27 -2.56 -7.33 -12.03
N LYS A 28 -2.01 -8.20 -12.88
CA LYS A 28 -2.81 -8.93 -13.87
C LYS A 28 -3.89 -9.81 -13.23
N SER A 29 -3.62 -10.36 -12.04
CA SER A 29 -4.61 -11.15 -11.28
C SER A 29 -5.65 -10.31 -10.51
N HIS A 30 -5.45 -8.98 -10.44
CA HIS A 30 -6.26 -8.07 -9.64
C HIS A 30 -6.98 -6.99 -10.46
N SER A 31 -6.67 -6.87 -11.75
CA SER A 31 -7.16 -5.80 -12.62
C SER A 31 -7.61 -6.36 -13.97
N SER A 32 -8.62 -5.71 -14.57
CA SER A 32 -9.05 -5.99 -15.94
C SER A 32 -8.24 -5.23 -17.00
N LEU A 33 -7.22 -4.46 -16.58
CA LEU A 33 -6.34 -3.75 -17.50
C LEU A 33 -5.53 -4.73 -18.37
N ASP A 34 -5.21 -4.28 -19.57
CA ASP A 34 -4.35 -5.03 -20.48
C ASP A 34 -2.89 -5.07 -19.95
N GLU A 35 -2.15 -6.13 -20.33
CA GLU A 35 -0.78 -6.32 -19.85
C GLU A 35 0.17 -5.21 -20.27
N HIS A 36 0.00 -4.66 -21.48
CA HIS A 36 0.84 -3.57 -21.96
C HIS A 36 0.66 -2.32 -21.10
N ARG A 37 -0.58 -1.98 -20.77
CA ARG A 37 -0.89 -0.86 -19.88
C ARG A 37 -0.38 -1.08 -18.47
N ILE A 38 -0.50 -2.31 -17.94
CA ILE A 38 0.08 -2.66 -16.63
C ILE A 38 1.61 -2.46 -16.64
N ALA A 39 2.30 -2.96 -17.66
CA ALA A 39 3.75 -2.81 -17.79
C ALA A 39 4.19 -1.35 -17.96
N GLU A 40 3.40 -0.53 -18.64
CA GLU A 40 3.63 0.92 -18.74
C GLU A 40 3.52 1.59 -17.37
N ILE A 41 2.44 1.31 -16.63
CA ILE A 41 2.21 1.83 -15.27
C ILE A 41 3.36 1.47 -14.33
N CYS A 42 3.80 0.21 -14.29
CA CYS A 42 4.91 -0.23 -13.44
C CYS A 42 6.22 0.49 -13.77
N ARG A 43 6.49 0.70 -15.07
CA ARG A 43 7.68 1.41 -15.56
C ARG A 43 7.66 2.90 -15.19
N GLU A 44 6.52 3.57 -15.41
CA GLU A 44 6.35 4.99 -15.09
C GLU A 44 6.48 5.24 -13.59
N SER A 45 5.84 4.39 -12.79
CA SER A 45 5.89 4.43 -11.32
C SER A 45 7.31 4.20 -10.81
N GLY A 46 8.04 3.25 -11.41
CA GLY A 46 9.43 2.99 -11.07
C GLY A 46 10.37 4.14 -11.42
N ARG A 47 10.17 4.77 -12.58
CA ARG A 47 10.92 5.98 -12.96
C ARG A 47 10.68 7.11 -11.97
N LEU A 48 9.44 7.34 -11.54
CA LEU A 48 9.11 8.36 -10.55
C LEU A 48 9.73 8.05 -9.19
N SER A 49 9.62 6.81 -8.71
CA SER A 49 10.25 6.35 -7.45
C SER A 49 11.76 6.60 -7.48
N GLY A 50 12.44 6.14 -8.54
CA GLY A 50 13.88 6.34 -8.71
C GLY A 50 14.26 7.82 -8.75
N HIS A 51 13.46 8.66 -9.42
CA HIS A 51 13.68 10.11 -9.46
C HIS A 51 13.59 10.74 -8.06
N LEU A 52 12.55 10.43 -7.29
CA LEU A 52 12.41 10.96 -5.93
C LEU A 52 13.52 10.46 -5.00
N GLN A 53 13.89 9.19 -5.08
CA GLN A 53 15.00 8.65 -4.27
C GLN A 53 16.34 9.30 -4.61
N LEU A 54 16.57 9.69 -5.87
CA LEU A 54 17.78 10.42 -6.28
C LEU A 54 17.82 11.85 -5.73
N HIS A 55 16.67 12.55 -5.72
CA HIS A 55 16.59 13.94 -5.24
C HIS A 55 16.47 14.06 -3.72
N HIS A 56 15.98 13.00 -3.04
CA HIS A 56 15.74 12.97 -1.61
C HIS A 56 16.38 11.72 -0.96
N PRO A 57 17.71 11.58 -1.02
CA PRO A 57 18.39 10.36 -0.60
C PRO A 57 18.17 10.07 0.89
N GLY A 58 17.77 8.84 1.20
CA GLY A 58 17.55 8.36 2.57
C GLY A 58 16.29 8.92 3.25
N ARG A 59 15.46 9.67 2.53
CA ARG A 59 14.20 10.20 3.07
C ARG A 59 13.05 9.23 2.83
N ASN A 60 12.17 9.13 3.81
CA ASN A 60 10.93 8.38 3.71
C ASN A 60 9.81 9.23 3.07
N ALA A 61 8.65 8.64 2.80
CA ALA A 61 7.60 9.30 2.04
C ALA A 61 7.00 10.50 2.80
N ILE A 62 6.90 10.40 4.12
CA ILE A 62 6.38 11.47 4.99
C ILE A 62 7.32 12.69 4.96
N GLU A 63 8.63 12.45 5.02
CA GLU A 63 9.64 13.51 4.94
C GLU A 63 9.63 14.19 3.57
N ILE A 64 9.49 13.43 2.48
CA ILE A 64 9.36 14.02 1.14
C ILE A 64 8.06 14.82 1.01
N ALA A 65 6.93 14.29 1.47
CA ALA A 65 5.65 14.99 1.46
C ALA A 65 5.77 16.37 2.16
N ALA A 66 6.40 16.40 3.34
CA ALA A 66 6.63 17.65 4.07
C ALA A 66 7.50 18.65 3.27
N GLN A 67 8.54 18.18 2.57
CA GLN A 67 9.39 19.03 1.72
C GLN A 67 8.63 19.60 0.51
N LEU A 68 7.63 18.87 0.01
CA LEU A 68 6.75 19.32 -1.07
C LEU A 68 5.60 20.22 -0.56
N GLY A 69 5.59 20.58 0.72
CA GLY A 69 4.53 21.40 1.32
C GLY A 69 3.21 20.65 1.54
N ILE A 70 3.24 19.31 1.51
CA ILE A 70 2.09 18.45 1.76
C ILE A 70 2.01 18.17 3.27
N SER A 71 0.87 18.45 3.88
CA SER A 71 0.66 18.12 5.30
C SER A 71 0.37 16.63 5.44
N VAL A 72 1.06 15.93 6.36
CA VAL A 72 0.76 14.53 6.70
C VAL A 72 0.13 14.48 8.09
N GLN A 73 -1.09 13.99 8.17
CA GLN A 73 -1.87 13.86 9.41
C GLN A 73 -2.05 12.39 9.75
N LYS A 74 -1.82 12.03 11.02
CA LYS A 74 -2.03 10.68 11.54
C LYS A 74 -3.22 10.74 12.51
N ASP A 75 -4.39 10.33 12.05
CA ASP A 75 -5.62 10.35 12.85
C ASP A 75 -6.09 8.93 13.15
N THR A 76 -7.06 8.82 14.06
CA THR A 76 -7.86 7.59 14.22
C THR A 76 -9.26 7.87 13.73
N TRP A 77 -9.72 7.12 12.73
CA TRP A 77 -11.13 7.17 12.32
C TRP A 77 -11.69 5.77 12.12
N GLU A 78 -12.96 5.64 12.49
CA GLU A 78 -13.71 4.40 12.31
C GLU A 78 -14.17 4.25 10.87
N ILE A 79 -14.15 3.01 10.38
CA ILE A 79 -14.62 2.69 9.04
C ILE A 79 -15.99 2.05 9.19
N ALA A 80 -17.01 2.72 8.65
CA ALA A 80 -18.37 2.22 8.72
C ALA A 80 -18.47 0.82 8.09
N ALA A 81 -19.26 -0.06 8.71
CA ALA A 81 -19.46 -1.43 8.24
C ALA A 81 -19.84 -1.47 6.75
N GLY A 82 -19.17 -2.33 5.98
CA GLY A 82 -19.41 -2.50 4.54
C GLY A 82 -18.70 -1.49 3.63
N LYS A 83 -17.91 -0.55 4.18
CA LYS A 83 -17.05 0.34 3.36
C LYS A 83 -15.68 -0.27 3.11
N VAL A 84 -15.04 0.17 2.02
CA VAL A 84 -13.65 -0.17 1.70
C VAL A 84 -12.75 0.47 2.76
N ILE A 85 -11.84 -0.32 3.30
CA ILE A 85 -10.86 0.12 4.30
C ILE A 85 -9.63 0.62 3.56
N TYR A 86 -9.24 1.87 3.84
CA TYR A 86 -8.02 2.48 3.33
C TYR A 86 -7.10 2.84 4.50
N PHE A 87 -5.79 2.68 4.32
CA PHE A 87 -4.80 3.16 5.29
C PHE A 87 -4.64 4.67 5.26
N GLY A 88 -4.99 5.31 4.16
CA GLY A 88 -4.92 6.74 4.01
C GLY A 88 -5.85 7.27 2.93
N GLU A 89 -5.89 8.58 2.85
CA GLU A 89 -6.54 9.34 1.79
C GLU A 89 -5.73 10.63 1.57
N CYS A 90 -5.86 11.22 0.38
CA CYS A 90 -5.26 12.51 0.10
C CYS A 90 -6.26 13.52 -0.50
N SER A 91 -5.97 14.79 -0.31
CA SER A 91 -6.66 15.92 -0.93
C SER A 91 -5.64 16.86 -1.55
N HIS A 92 -5.98 17.50 -2.68
CA HIS A 92 -5.09 18.48 -3.35
C HIS A 92 -5.30 19.93 -2.88
N ASN A 93 -6.46 20.26 -2.29
CA ASN A 93 -6.81 21.64 -1.92
C ASN A 93 -7.48 21.69 -0.54
N PRO A 94 -6.71 21.85 0.55
CA PRO A 94 -5.24 21.88 0.61
C PRO A 94 -4.59 20.52 0.36
N SER A 95 -3.31 20.52 -0.02
CA SER A 95 -2.51 19.30 -0.17
C SER A 95 -2.28 18.62 1.18
N VAL A 96 -2.99 17.52 1.43
CA VAL A 96 -2.93 16.77 2.69
C VAL A 96 -2.95 15.28 2.40
N ILE A 97 -2.12 14.52 3.13
CA ILE A 97 -2.21 13.07 3.28
C ILE A 97 -2.73 12.82 4.69
N ARG A 98 -3.83 12.07 4.81
CA ARG A 98 -4.37 11.61 6.08
C ARG A 98 -4.13 10.12 6.18
N LEU A 99 -3.57 9.64 7.28
CA LEU A 99 -3.28 8.23 7.54
C LEU A 99 -4.10 7.76 8.74
N ASN A 100 -4.76 6.61 8.61
CA ASN A 100 -5.53 5.97 9.67
C ASN A 100 -4.58 5.21 10.61
N ALA A 101 -4.01 5.91 11.58
CA ALA A 101 -3.10 5.32 12.56
C ALA A 101 -3.76 4.19 13.37
N GLY A 102 -5.09 4.25 13.57
CA GLY A 102 -5.84 3.23 14.30
C GLY A 102 -5.79 1.86 13.60
N ILE A 103 -6.12 1.82 12.30
CA ILE A 103 -6.13 0.54 11.55
C ILE A 103 -4.71 0.05 11.25
N ILE A 104 -3.75 0.96 11.03
CA ILE A 104 -2.34 0.61 10.85
C ILE A 104 -1.81 -0.09 12.11
N ARG A 105 -2.08 0.46 13.30
CA ARG A 105 -1.69 -0.16 14.56
C ARG A 105 -2.32 -1.54 14.74
N GLN A 106 -3.62 -1.67 14.50
CA GLN A 106 -4.31 -2.96 14.59
C GLN A 106 -3.69 -4.01 13.66
N LEU A 107 -3.38 -3.64 12.41
CA LEU A 107 -2.69 -4.55 11.50
C LEU A 107 -1.29 -4.89 12.02
N SER A 108 -0.52 -3.91 12.49
CA SER A 108 0.82 -4.16 13.02
C SER A 108 0.80 -5.12 14.22
N GLU A 109 -0.13 -4.92 15.16
CA GLU A 109 -0.33 -5.79 16.31
C GLU A 109 -0.73 -7.20 15.92
N LEU A 110 -1.65 -7.34 14.96
CA LEU A 110 -2.03 -8.65 14.41
C LEU A 110 -0.83 -9.37 13.81
N MET A 111 -0.07 -8.66 12.98
CA MET A 111 1.08 -9.22 12.29
C MET A 111 2.24 -9.52 13.24
N ASN A 112 2.37 -8.83 14.37
CA ASN A 112 3.32 -9.24 15.41
C ASN A 112 3.00 -10.62 16.01
N GLN A 113 1.73 -11.02 16.02
CA GLN A 113 1.31 -12.33 16.51
C GLN A 113 1.44 -13.42 15.43
N TRP A 114 1.27 -13.06 14.16
CA TRP A 114 1.15 -14.01 13.06
C TRP A 114 2.36 -14.09 12.13
N ALA A 115 3.12 -13.01 11.98
CA ALA A 115 4.30 -13.00 11.13
C ALA A 115 5.48 -13.67 11.83
N GLY A 116 6.29 -14.39 11.04
CA GLY A 116 7.59 -14.86 11.49
C GLY A 116 8.54 -13.69 11.74
N GLU A 117 9.63 -13.97 12.44
CA GLU A 117 10.57 -12.94 12.91
C GLU A 117 11.15 -12.10 11.77
N SER A 118 11.47 -12.72 10.64
CA SER A 118 11.98 -12.05 9.44
C SER A 118 10.96 -11.13 8.76
N GLU A 119 9.66 -11.44 8.88
CA GLU A 119 8.60 -10.70 8.23
C GLU A 119 8.11 -9.50 9.04
N ARG A 120 8.19 -9.57 10.38
CA ARG A 120 7.65 -8.53 11.29
C ARG A 120 8.14 -7.12 10.99
N GLN A 121 9.38 -6.98 10.52
CA GLN A 121 9.93 -5.67 10.14
C GLN A 121 9.09 -4.97 9.06
N TRP A 122 8.49 -5.74 8.14
CA TRP A 122 7.66 -5.21 7.06
C TRP A 122 6.28 -4.79 7.56
N PHE A 123 5.80 -5.40 8.64
CA PHE A 123 4.50 -5.13 9.24
C PHE A 123 4.57 -4.26 10.51
N SER A 124 5.68 -3.56 10.74
CA SER A 124 5.77 -2.56 11.81
C SER A 124 4.88 -1.35 11.51
N GLU A 125 4.37 -0.67 12.56
CA GLU A 125 3.53 0.53 12.40
C GLU A 125 4.21 1.58 11.51
N ASP A 126 5.51 1.81 11.73
CA ASP A 126 6.30 2.77 10.94
C ASP A 126 6.41 2.36 9.47
N LYS A 127 6.63 1.07 9.17
CA LYS A 127 6.74 0.62 7.78
C LYS A 127 5.39 0.69 7.06
N ILE A 128 4.29 0.31 7.72
CA ILE A 128 2.96 0.40 7.13
C ILE A 128 2.58 1.88 6.90
N LEU A 129 2.89 2.77 7.86
CA LEU A 129 2.70 4.22 7.70
C LEU A 129 3.47 4.78 6.51
N ASP A 130 4.74 4.40 6.34
CA ASP A 130 5.58 4.87 5.25
C ASP A 130 5.06 4.37 3.89
N VAL A 131 4.64 3.11 3.79
CA VAL A 131 4.02 2.56 2.57
C VAL A 131 2.71 3.25 2.23
N ALA A 132 1.85 3.50 3.23
CA ALA A 132 0.59 4.22 3.02
C ALA A 132 0.84 5.67 2.59
N ALA A 133 1.80 6.35 3.22
CA ALA A 133 2.19 7.70 2.83
C ALA A 133 2.77 7.73 1.40
N ALA A 134 3.60 6.75 1.02
CA ALA A 134 4.13 6.65 -0.34
C ALA A 134 3.01 6.46 -1.38
N HIS A 135 2.02 5.62 -1.08
CA HIS A 135 0.85 5.42 -1.94
C HIS A 135 0.08 6.74 -2.16
N GLU A 136 -0.24 7.47 -1.08
CA GLU A 136 -0.97 8.74 -1.20
C GLU A 136 -0.12 9.85 -1.82
N LEU A 137 1.20 9.84 -1.58
CA LEU A 137 2.14 10.78 -2.20
C LEU A 137 2.15 10.65 -3.72
N TYR A 138 2.09 9.42 -4.25
CA TYR A 138 1.97 9.19 -5.69
C TYR A 138 0.75 9.92 -6.28
N HIS A 139 -0.42 9.76 -5.67
CA HIS A 139 -1.65 10.40 -6.14
C HIS A 139 -1.52 11.94 -6.16
N LEU A 140 -0.86 12.50 -5.14
CA LEU A 140 -0.63 13.94 -5.07
C LEU A 140 0.33 14.47 -6.13
N ILE A 141 1.41 13.74 -6.44
CA ILE A 141 2.42 14.15 -7.43
C ILE A 141 1.88 14.02 -8.85
N GLU A 142 1.26 12.89 -9.15
CA GLU A 142 0.86 12.55 -10.50
C GLU A 142 -0.50 13.17 -10.87
N HIS A 143 -1.19 13.83 -9.93
CA HIS A 143 -2.48 14.50 -10.14
C HIS A 143 -3.54 13.62 -10.85
N HIS A 144 -3.44 12.30 -10.69
CA HIS A 144 -4.32 11.39 -11.41
C HIS A 144 -5.73 11.42 -10.85
N VAL A 145 -6.71 11.38 -11.75
CA VAL A 145 -8.11 11.13 -11.37
C VAL A 145 -8.21 9.70 -10.87
N HIS A 146 -8.88 9.49 -9.73
CA HIS A 146 -9.09 8.16 -9.14
C HIS A 146 -9.56 7.15 -10.21
N GLY A 147 -8.87 6.01 -10.30
CA GLY A 147 -9.16 4.97 -11.27
C GLY A 147 -8.19 3.79 -11.19
N PRO A 148 -8.52 2.63 -11.78
CA PRO A 148 -7.70 1.41 -11.63
C PRO A 148 -6.24 1.59 -12.01
N ALA A 149 -5.94 2.35 -13.07
CA ALA A 149 -4.56 2.62 -13.48
C ALA A 149 -3.77 3.41 -12.44
N ALA A 150 -4.37 4.46 -11.87
CA ALA A 150 -3.75 5.29 -10.85
C ALA A 150 -3.49 4.50 -9.56
N GLU A 151 -4.43 3.64 -9.15
CA GLU A 151 -4.27 2.77 -7.97
C GLU A 151 -3.12 1.76 -8.15
N LEU A 152 -3.00 1.15 -9.32
CA LEU A 152 -1.88 0.25 -9.62
C LEU A 152 -0.54 1.00 -9.63
N GLY A 153 -0.53 2.22 -10.18
CA GLY A 153 0.65 3.08 -10.18
C GLY A 153 1.09 3.42 -8.76
N ALA A 154 0.14 3.84 -7.91
CA ALA A 154 0.40 4.13 -6.51
C ALA A 154 0.94 2.92 -5.73
N HIS A 155 0.41 1.72 -5.99
CA HIS A 155 0.93 0.49 -5.40
C HIS A 155 2.35 0.15 -5.87
N SER A 156 2.62 0.24 -7.17
CA SER A 156 3.96 -0.05 -7.71
C SER A 156 4.98 0.97 -7.24
N PHE A 157 4.61 2.25 -7.25
CA PHE A 157 5.41 3.34 -6.70
C PHE A 157 5.75 3.07 -5.23
N ALA A 158 4.75 2.82 -4.39
CA ALA A 158 4.96 2.62 -2.95
C ALA A 158 5.86 1.41 -2.67
N ARG A 159 5.72 0.30 -3.43
CA ARG A 159 6.60 -0.86 -3.31
C ARG A 159 8.05 -0.50 -3.57
N GLN A 160 8.32 0.11 -4.73
CA GLN A 160 9.67 0.45 -5.18
C GLN A 160 10.30 1.51 -4.29
N PHE A 161 9.50 2.50 -3.87
CA PHE A 161 9.96 3.62 -3.07
C PHE A 161 10.38 3.19 -1.65
N THR A 162 9.63 2.28 -1.03
CA THR A 162 9.85 1.84 0.36
C THR A 162 10.71 0.59 0.49
N GLY A 163 11.06 -0.05 -0.64
CA GLY A 163 11.81 -1.30 -0.68
C GLY A 163 11.02 -2.53 -0.19
N LEU A 164 9.69 -2.48 -0.26
CA LEU A 164 8.83 -3.55 0.22
C LEU A 164 9.00 -4.82 -0.65
N PRO A 165 9.23 -6.01 -0.05
CA PRO A 165 9.51 -7.21 -0.85
C PRO A 165 8.26 -7.76 -1.57
N PHE A 166 7.08 -7.27 -1.23
CA PHE A 166 5.80 -7.66 -1.81
C PHE A 166 4.98 -6.44 -2.22
N SER A 167 3.98 -6.64 -3.07
CA SER A 167 3.05 -5.60 -3.49
C SER A 167 2.22 -5.10 -2.30
N PRO A 168 2.08 -3.77 -2.09
CA PRO A 168 1.26 -3.20 -1.03
C PRO A 168 -0.23 -3.60 -1.08
N LEU A 169 -0.70 -4.16 -2.21
CA LEU A 169 -2.01 -4.80 -2.31
C LEU A 169 -2.22 -5.90 -1.24
N LEU A 170 -1.14 -6.57 -0.79
CA LEU A 170 -1.21 -7.54 0.29
C LEU A 170 -1.81 -6.90 1.56
N TYR A 171 -1.43 -5.67 1.90
CA TYR A 171 -1.97 -5.02 3.09
C TYR A 171 -3.48 -4.81 2.99
N HIS A 172 -4.00 -4.47 1.81
CA HIS A 172 -5.45 -4.37 1.59
C HIS A 172 -6.18 -5.70 1.76
N VAL A 173 -5.56 -6.81 1.34
CA VAL A 173 -6.10 -8.15 1.58
C VAL A 173 -6.12 -8.46 3.08
N LEU A 174 -5.01 -8.22 3.79
CA LEU A 174 -4.93 -8.46 5.24
C LEU A 174 -5.96 -7.61 6.02
N LEU A 175 -6.13 -6.35 5.65
CA LEU A 175 -7.18 -5.48 6.19
C LEU A 175 -8.59 -6.02 5.94
N SER A 176 -8.84 -6.52 4.74
CA SER A 176 -10.14 -7.08 4.41
C SER A 176 -10.46 -8.30 5.27
N HIS A 177 -9.48 -9.14 5.59
CA HIS A 177 -9.65 -10.25 6.53
C HIS A 177 -9.85 -9.79 7.97
N LEU A 178 -9.06 -8.81 8.44
CA LEU A 178 -9.26 -8.17 9.75
C LEU A 178 -10.70 -7.68 9.94
N SER A 179 -11.25 -7.01 8.93
CA SER A 179 -12.62 -6.46 8.97
C SER A 179 -13.73 -7.52 9.06
N LYS A 180 -13.44 -8.74 8.60
CA LYS A 180 -14.36 -9.87 8.65
C LYS A 180 -14.22 -10.70 9.93
N GLY A 181 -13.24 -10.39 10.78
CA GLY A 181 -12.90 -11.19 11.96
C GLY A 181 -12.34 -12.58 11.59
N GLU A 182 -11.86 -12.75 10.37
CA GLU A 182 -11.31 -14.03 9.90
C GLU A 182 -9.83 -14.13 10.32
N GLY A 183 -9.51 -15.16 11.12
CA GLY A 183 -8.15 -15.46 11.55
C GLY A 183 -7.32 -16.15 10.47
N PHE A 184 -6.06 -15.74 10.22
CA PHE A 184 -5.10 -16.57 9.49
C PHE A 184 -4.48 -17.61 10.43
N LYS A 185 -4.14 -18.79 9.89
CA LYS A 185 -3.38 -19.81 10.64
C LYS A 185 -1.89 -19.62 10.32
N TYR A 186 -1.03 -19.76 11.32
CA TYR A 186 0.42 -19.91 11.11
C TYR A 186 0.82 -21.37 11.37
N LYS A 187 1.77 -21.88 10.59
CA LYS A 187 2.43 -23.17 10.85
C LYS A 187 3.92 -22.93 11.01
#